data_AF-X0ZUB5-F1
#
_entry.id   AF-X0ZUB5-F1
#
_cell.length_a   1.000
_cell.length_b   1.000
_cell.length_c   1.000
_cell.angle_alpha   90.00
_cell.angle_beta   90.00
_cell.angle_gamma   90.00
#
_symmetry.space_group_name_H-M   'P 1'
#
loop_
_entity.id
_entity.type
_entity.pdbx_description
1 polymer ?
#
loop_
_entity_poly.entity_id
_entity_poly.type
_entity_poly.pdbx_seq_one_letter_code
_entity_poly.pdbx_strand_id
1 'polypeptide(L)'
;MTEEGTQEEKPVGRLTGKTMTHSVTVVFEGVPVERNNYLVVYGEKDEEGNKPYFVMYITDMWTDEKGRMAKLGVLGERPKRPFEIGSDVFMAKEEQILTEQIEIL
;
A
#
# COMPACT_ATOMS: atom_id res chain seq x y z
N MET A 1 -14.36 -14.14 26.46
CA MET A 1 -13.64 -14.36 25.19
C MET A 1 -14.25 -13.38 24.21
N THR A 2 -13.66 -12.20 24.10
CA THR A 2 -14.12 -11.15 23.20
C THR A 2 -13.70 -11.54 21.79
N GLU A 3 -14.69 -11.77 20.94
CA GLU A 3 -14.51 -11.87 19.50
C GLU A 3 -14.03 -10.50 19.01
N GLU A 4 -12.70 -10.32 18.91
CA GLU A 4 -12.13 -9.22 18.15
C GLU A 4 -12.48 -9.49 16.69
N GLY A 5 -13.58 -8.87 16.24
CA GLY A 5 -14.00 -8.86 14.85
C GLY A 5 -12.84 -8.35 14.01
N THR A 6 -12.17 -9.27 13.33
CA THR A 6 -11.21 -8.98 12.29
C THR A 6 -12.01 -8.32 11.18
N GLN A 7 -12.05 -6.98 11.15
CA GLN A 7 -12.51 -6.27 9.97
C GLN A 7 -11.63 -6.74 8.82
N GLU A 8 -12.21 -7.53 7.91
CA GLU A 8 -11.53 -7.96 6.70
C GLU A 8 -11.07 -6.69 5.96
N GLU A 9 -9.75 -6.49 5.87
CA GLU A 9 -9.15 -5.41 5.12
C GLU A 9 -9.58 -5.54 3.66
N LYS A 10 -10.35 -4.57 3.17
CA LYS A 10 -10.74 -4.52 1.76
C LYS A 10 -9.66 -3.79 0.97
N PRO A 11 -9.21 -4.37 -0.17
CA PRO A 11 -8.29 -3.66 -1.04
C PRO A 11 -8.97 -2.40 -1.58
N VAL A 12 -8.20 -1.32 -1.69
CA VAL A 12 -8.62 -0.05 -2.28
C VAL A 12 -8.27 0.02 -3.77
N GLY A 13 -7.42 -0.88 -4.25
CA GLY A 13 -6.95 -0.94 -5.62
C GLY A 13 -5.87 -1.99 -5.83
N ARG A 14 -5.32 -2.04 -7.06
CA ARG A 14 -4.27 -2.98 -7.45
C ARG A 14 -3.11 -2.30 -8.15
N LEU A 15 -1.90 -2.83 -7.94
CA LEU A 15 -0.72 -2.35 -8.64
C LEU A 15 -0.79 -2.65 -10.14
N THR A 16 -0.38 -1.68 -10.96
CA THR A 16 -0.38 -1.78 -12.42
C THR A 16 0.82 -1.08 -13.02
N GLY A 17 1.12 -1.40 -14.28
CA GLY A 17 2.26 -0.81 -15.00
C GLY A 17 3.61 -1.27 -14.44
N LYS A 18 4.64 -0.42 -14.62
CA LYS A 18 6.00 -0.73 -14.17
C LYS A 18 6.13 -0.49 -12.67
N THR A 19 6.51 -1.53 -11.93
CA THR A 19 6.82 -1.44 -10.50
C THR A 19 8.32 -1.22 -10.28
N MET A 20 8.66 -0.46 -9.25
CA MET A 20 10.03 -0.25 -8.77
C MET A 20 10.08 -0.37 -7.25
N THR A 21 11.27 -0.46 -6.67
CA THR A 21 11.45 -0.55 -5.21
C THR A 21 11.11 0.73 -4.45
N HIS A 22 10.87 1.85 -5.14
CA HIS A 22 10.59 3.15 -4.52
C HIS A 22 9.34 3.82 -5.05
N SER A 23 8.75 3.29 -6.13
CA SER A 23 7.56 3.86 -6.74
C SER A 23 6.79 2.83 -7.54
N VAL A 24 5.46 2.93 -7.48
CA VAL A 24 4.52 2.06 -8.20
C VAL A 24 3.32 2.87 -8.64
N THR A 25 2.50 2.29 -9.52
CA THR A 25 1.22 2.85 -9.94
C THR A 25 0.09 1.95 -9.49
N VAL A 26 -1.00 2.54 -9.00
CA VAL A 26 -2.21 1.85 -8.56
C VAL A 26 -3.40 2.30 -9.41
N VAL A 27 -4.30 1.37 -9.72
CA VAL A 27 -5.66 1.66 -10.15
C VAL A 27 -6.61 1.39 -8.98
N PHE A 28 -7.45 2.35 -8.62
CA PHE A 28 -8.37 2.26 -7.48
C PHE A 28 -9.69 1.58 -7.85
N GLU A 29 -10.23 0.79 -6.93
CA GLU A 29 -11.46 -0.01 -7.09
C GLU A 29 -12.56 0.48 -6.13
N GLY A 30 -13.28 1.53 -6.50
CA GLY A 30 -14.53 1.97 -5.84
C GLY A 30 -14.41 2.57 -4.43
N VAL A 31 -13.31 2.32 -3.71
CA VAL A 31 -13.06 2.90 -2.38
C VAL A 31 -12.52 4.34 -2.54
N PRO A 32 -13.12 5.34 -1.87
CA PRO A 32 -12.61 6.70 -1.92
C PRO A 32 -11.25 6.78 -1.23
N VAL A 33 -10.22 7.13 -2.01
CA VAL A 33 -8.88 7.49 -1.51
C VAL A 33 -8.66 8.98 -1.73
N GLU A 34 -7.95 9.65 -0.84
CA GLU A 34 -7.57 11.05 -0.96
C GLU A 34 -6.05 11.19 -0.96
N ARG A 35 -5.54 12.32 -1.47
CA ARG A 35 -4.10 12.55 -1.66
C ARG A 35 -3.27 12.39 -0.38
N ASN A 36 -3.85 12.67 0.79
CA ASN A 36 -3.15 12.61 2.06
C ASN A 36 -3.28 11.24 2.75
N ASN A 37 -3.96 10.27 2.13
CA ASN A 37 -4.01 8.93 2.66
C ASN A 37 -2.67 8.21 2.46
N TYR A 38 -2.28 7.48 3.49
CA TYR A 38 -1.23 6.48 3.39
C TYR A 38 -1.85 5.14 2.99
N LEU A 39 -1.14 4.40 2.15
CA LEU A 39 -1.55 3.12 1.64
C LEU A 39 -0.52 2.06 2.02
N VAL A 40 -0.89 0.80 1.94
CA VAL A 40 0.00 -0.33 2.23
C VAL A 40 -0.06 -1.34 1.11
N VAL A 41 1.11 -1.86 0.75
CA VAL A 41 1.25 -3.08 -0.03
C VAL A 41 1.95 -4.11 0.85
N TYR A 42 1.39 -5.31 0.93
CA TYR A 42 2.03 -6.41 1.65
C TYR A 42 2.98 -7.17 0.72
N GLY A 43 4.17 -7.49 1.23
CA GLY A 43 5.10 -8.38 0.56
C GLY A 43 4.75 -9.86 0.72
N GLU A 44 5.60 -10.71 0.16
CA GLU A 44 5.52 -12.16 0.33
C GLU A 44 5.72 -12.56 1.79
N LYS A 45 4.94 -13.56 2.22
CA LYS A 45 5.09 -14.16 3.54
C LYS A 45 6.39 -14.97 3.57
N ASP A 46 7.22 -14.76 4.59
CA ASP A 46 8.45 -15.52 4.78
C ASP A 46 8.20 -16.92 5.39
N GLU A 47 9.28 -17.70 5.57
CA GLU A 47 9.23 -19.06 6.14
C GLU A 47 8.75 -19.09 7.60
N GLU A 48 8.97 -18.00 8.35
CA GLU A 48 8.52 -17.84 9.74
C GLU A 48 7.06 -17.38 9.82
N GLY A 49 6.50 -16.99 8.69
CA GLY A 49 5.13 -16.54 8.52
C GLY A 49 4.93 -15.05 8.73
N ASN A 50 5.99 -14.26 8.82
CA ASN A 50 5.90 -12.81 8.83
C ASN A 50 5.56 -12.31 7.43
N LYS A 51 4.63 -11.36 7.37
CA LYS A 51 4.26 -10.70 6.12
C LYS A 51 4.70 -9.25 6.21
N PRO A 52 5.81 -8.85 5.56
CA PRO A 52 6.24 -7.48 5.59
C PRO A 52 5.20 -6.61 4.91
N TYR A 53 5.12 -5.35 5.33
CA TYR A 53 4.27 -4.35 4.72
C TYR A 53 5.12 -3.13 4.38
N PHE A 54 4.70 -2.39 3.36
CA PHE A 54 5.38 -1.19 2.92
C PHE A 54 4.38 -0.05 2.91
N VAL A 55 4.62 0.97 3.73
CA VAL A 55 3.79 2.16 3.78
C VAL A 55 4.11 3.03 2.58
N MET A 56 3.06 3.55 1.95
CA MET A 56 3.13 4.28 0.70
C MET A 56 2.41 5.61 0.84
N TYR A 57 2.94 6.65 0.20
CA TYR A 57 2.28 7.95 0.10
C TYR A 57 1.97 8.27 -1.36
N ILE A 58 0.92 9.05 -1.60
CA ILE A 58 0.48 9.44 -2.93
C ILE A 58 1.31 10.64 -3.41
N THR A 59 2.05 10.44 -4.50
CA THR A 59 2.84 11.50 -5.15
C THR A 59 2.03 12.27 -6.19
N ASP A 60 1.19 11.56 -6.93
CA ASP A 60 0.38 12.11 -8.01
C ASP A 60 -0.92 11.30 -8.20
N MET A 61 -1.98 11.94 -8.69
CA MET A 61 -3.29 11.33 -8.95
C MET A 61 -3.85 11.81 -10.28
N TRP A 62 -4.41 10.89 -11.06
CA TRP A 62 -5.05 11.20 -12.34
C TRP A 62 -6.17 10.20 -12.62
N THR A 63 -6.94 10.44 -13.68
CA THR A 63 -7.95 9.52 -14.18
C THR A 63 -7.65 9.25 -15.65
N ASP A 64 -7.68 7.98 -16.05
CA ASP A 64 -7.60 7.56 -17.45
C ASP A 64 -8.67 6.52 -17.80
N GLU A 65 -8.55 5.88 -18.96
CA GLU A 65 -9.49 4.85 -19.43
C GLU A 65 -9.61 3.63 -18.49
N LYS A 66 -8.60 3.37 -17.65
CA LYS A 66 -8.60 2.29 -16.66
C LYS A 66 -9.28 2.69 -15.35
N GLY A 67 -9.55 3.99 -15.17
CA GLY A 67 -10.23 4.54 -13.99
C GLY A 67 -9.35 5.51 -13.23
N ARG A 68 -9.61 5.62 -11.92
CA ARG A 68 -8.87 6.55 -11.05
C ARG A 68 -7.56 5.93 -10.63
N MET A 69 -6.47 6.65 -10.86
CA MET A 69 -5.11 6.15 -10.67
C MET A 69 -4.29 7.04 -9.73
N ALA A 70 -3.22 6.47 -9.19
CA ALA A 70 -2.22 7.23 -8.47
C ALA A 70 -0.82 6.66 -8.66
N LYS A 71 0.18 7.53 -8.54
CA LYS A 71 1.58 7.16 -8.38
C LYS A 71 1.92 7.19 -6.90
N LEU A 72 2.38 6.06 -6.41
CA LEU A 72 2.76 5.89 -5.01
C LEU A 72 4.28 5.94 -4.88
N GLY A 73 4.76 6.49 -3.77
CA GLY A 73 6.14 6.41 -3.31
C GLY A 73 6.20 5.60 -2.01
N VAL A 74 7.28 4.83 -1.82
CA VAL A 74 7.53 4.10 -0.57
C VAL A 74 7.99 5.07 0.51
N LEU A 75 7.34 5.03 1.67
CA LEU A 75 7.77 5.68 2.91
C LEU A 75 8.69 4.72 3.68
N GLY A 76 9.81 5.22 4.20
CA GLY A 76 10.71 4.39 5.03
C GLY A 76 11.51 3.36 4.23
N GLU A 77 11.56 2.12 4.75
CA GLU A 77 12.35 1.03 4.17
C GLU A 77 11.77 0.56 2.83
N ARG A 78 12.66 0.35 1.86
CA ARG A 78 12.30 -0.10 0.51
C ARG A 78 12.41 -1.61 0.39
N PRO A 79 11.48 -2.27 -0.33
CA PRO A 79 11.63 -3.69 -0.61
C PRO A 79 12.92 -3.97 -1.38
N LYS A 80 13.52 -5.13 -1.13
CA LYS A 80 14.73 -5.60 -1.81
C LYS A 80 14.52 -5.86 -3.31
N ARG A 81 13.27 -6.10 -3.72
CA ARG A 81 12.86 -6.35 -5.11
C ARG A 81 11.65 -5.48 -5.47
N PRO A 82 11.43 -5.17 -6.76
CA PRO A 82 10.21 -4.49 -7.18
C PRO A 82 8.96 -5.27 -6.76
N PHE A 83 7.87 -4.55 -6.49
CA PHE A 83 6.57 -5.14 -6.18
C PHE A 83 6.01 -5.94 -7.38
N GLU A 84 5.16 -6.92 -7.10
CA GLU A 84 4.47 -7.65 -8.16
C GLU A 84 3.34 -6.81 -8.77
N ILE A 85 3.14 -6.97 -10.08
CA ILE A 85 1.98 -6.37 -10.75
C ILE A 85 0.73 -7.14 -10.31
N GLY A 86 -0.34 -6.41 -10.01
CA GLY A 86 -1.60 -6.99 -9.54
C GLY A 86 -1.68 -7.18 -8.02
N SER A 87 -0.61 -6.90 -7.27
CA SER A 87 -0.69 -6.91 -5.80
C SER A 87 -1.76 -5.94 -5.29
N ASP A 88 -2.48 -6.38 -4.26
CA ASP A 88 -3.50 -5.59 -3.61
C ASP A 88 -2.89 -4.43 -2.82
N VAL A 89 -3.56 -3.29 -2.87
CA VAL A 89 -3.24 -2.08 -2.13
C VAL A 89 -4.33 -1.84 -1.10
N PHE A 90 -3.96 -1.53 0.13
CA PHE A 90 -4.87 -1.33 1.26
C PHE A 90 -4.72 0.07 1.84
N MET A 91 -5.71 0.53 2.60
CA MET A 91 -5.54 1.72 3.42
C MET A 91 -4.57 1.41 4.56
N ALA A 92 -3.60 2.28 4.82
CA ALA A 92 -2.69 2.10 5.94
C ALA A 92 -3.43 2.23 7.27
N LYS A 93 -3.11 1.37 8.23
CA LYS A 93 -3.53 1.52 9.62
C LYS A 93 -2.72 2.61 10.31
N GLU A 94 -3.30 3.24 11.31
CA GLU A 94 -2.63 4.27 12.12
C GLU A 94 -1.31 3.75 12.72
N GLU A 95 -1.32 2.54 13.28
CA GLU A 95 -0.13 1.90 13.86
C GLU A 95 1.02 1.73 12.86
N GLN A 96 0.71 1.40 11.60
CA GLN A 96 1.71 1.26 10.54
C GLN A 96 2.32 2.61 10.18
N ILE A 97 1.50 3.66 10.13
CA ILE A 97 1.95 5.03 9.84
C ILE A 97 2.85 5.55 10.98
N LEU A 98 2.45 5.34 12.23
CA LEU A 98 3.20 5.78 13.40
C LEU A 98 4.55 5.08 13.52
N THR A 99 4.61 3.78 13.22
CA THR A 99 5.85 2.99 13.25
C THR A 99 6.88 3.58 12.29
N GLU A 100 6.50 3.83 11.04
CA GLU A 100 7.40 4.36 10.01
C GLU A 100 7.79 5.83 10.24
N GLN A 101 6.93 6.66 10.87
CA GLN A 101 7.25 8.05 11.15
C GLN A 101 8.23 8.23 12.33
N ILE A 102 8.19 7.33 13.30
CA ILE A 102 9.08 7.39 14.47
C ILE A 102 10.51 6.98 14.09
N GLU A 103 10.68 6.03 13.16
CA GLU A 103 12.01 5.59 12.71
C GLU A 103 12.78 6.62 11.86
N ILE A 104 12.12 7.72 11.45
CA ILE A 104 12.73 8.81 10.67
C ILE A 104 13.26 9.94 11.57
N LEU A 105 13.05 9.88 12.89
CA LEU A 105 13.50 10.86 13.90
C LEU A 105 14.72 10.36 14.69
#